data_AF-A0ABD7B6W7-F1
#
_entry.id   AF-A0ABD7B6W7-F1
#
_cell.length_a   1.000
_cell.length_b   1.000
_cell.length_c   1.000
_cell.angle_alpha   90.00
_cell.angle_beta   90.00
_cell.angle_gamma   90.00
#
_symmetry.space_group_name_H-M   'P 1'
#
loop_
_entity.id
_entity.type
_entity.pdbx_description
1 polymer ?
#
loop_
_entity_poly.entity_id
_entity_poly.type
_entity_poly.pdbx_seq_one_letter_code
_entity_poly.pdbx_strand_id
1 'polypeptide(L)'
;MGTSTSSSGGKAGSPFDPEWLDQGDSAGNGGLGDGAGDGAPDDDGGQPQDTPDDGQNPAQDHDLAPDRRFMPARSKMGKYLSGGGRDALRGAASSMINKGMGGSGRAASTMRGVAHGAGRLGSFLEAVRAGTDPQVLDWIQWIRGLNLSANDLVLEVIKKVLPETGSVDDESLRNAAVDALGQLYEQDPEVDILQLSDQQITSVIGFTIANEVCNRMDLQLGQTYEKLKYSPVEIQEFRNDIKEWVHGEVQRIMEGLVGRRVDPQTLAQAVLQTALEVFAE
;
A
#
# COMPACT_ATOMS: atom_id res chain seq x y z
N MET A 1 -17.97 25.10 4.84
CA MET A 1 -17.59 24.54 3.54
C MET A 1 -16.10 24.25 3.59
N GLY A 2 -15.72 22.98 3.71
CA GLY A 2 -14.31 22.57 3.70
C GLY A 2 -13.84 22.46 2.25
N THR A 3 -12.81 23.21 1.88
CA THR A 3 -12.15 23.07 0.58
C THR A 3 -11.08 22.00 0.72
N SER A 4 -11.38 20.76 0.35
CA SER A 4 -10.35 19.75 0.13
C SER A 4 -9.53 20.19 -1.08
N THR A 5 -8.42 20.90 -0.86
CA THR A 5 -7.48 21.23 -1.92
C THR A 5 -6.80 19.94 -2.37
N SER A 6 -6.68 19.74 -3.69
CA SER A 6 -6.06 18.55 -4.23
C SER A 6 -4.58 18.47 -3.83
N SER A 7 -4.14 17.29 -3.40
CA SER A 7 -2.76 17.05 -2.97
C SER A 7 -1.81 17.26 -4.13
N SER A 8 -0.85 18.18 -4.03
CA SER A 8 0.14 18.44 -5.09
C SER A 8 1.11 17.28 -5.33
N GLY A 9 1.15 16.30 -4.41
CA GLY A 9 2.24 15.35 -4.23
C GLY A 9 3.41 15.96 -3.44
N GLY A 10 4.43 15.15 -3.18
CA GLY A 10 5.63 15.59 -2.45
C GLY A 10 6.36 16.74 -3.17
N LYS A 11 6.86 17.70 -2.37
CA LYS A 11 7.58 18.88 -2.86
C LYS A 11 8.99 18.51 -3.36
N ALA A 12 9.57 19.36 -4.21
CA ALA A 12 10.97 19.24 -4.59
C ALA A 12 11.87 19.19 -3.35
N GLY A 13 12.90 18.35 -3.38
CA GLY A 13 13.81 18.22 -2.25
C GLY A 13 13.22 17.51 -1.03
N SER A 14 12.03 16.90 -1.14
CA SER A 14 11.59 15.91 -0.14
C SER A 14 12.37 14.60 -0.36
N PRO A 15 12.63 13.83 0.70
CA PRO A 15 12.99 12.43 0.56
C PRO A 15 11.98 11.69 -0.33
N PHE A 16 12.44 10.64 -1.02
CA PHE A 16 11.53 9.74 -1.73
C PHE A 16 10.66 8.94 -0.75
N ASP A 17 11.28 8.45 0.31
CA ASP A 17 10.62 7.70 1.37
C ASP A 17 10.19 8.66 2.47
N PRO A 18 8.89 8.72 2.82
CA PRO A 18 8.43 9.58 3.91
C PRO A 18 8.87 9.06 5.28
N GLU A 19 9.10 9.99 6.23
CA GLU A 19 9.65 9.74 7.57
C GLU A 19 8.80 8.78 8.45
N TRP A 20 7.53 8.58 8.12
CA TRP A 20 6.67 7.64 8.85
C TRP A 20 6.90 6.18 8.42
N LEU A 21 7.57 5.93 7.28
CA LEU A 21 7.96 4.57 6.89
C LEU A 21 8.95 3.96 7.89
N ASP A 22 9.89 4.74 8.40
CA ASP A 22 10.90 4.27 9.37
C ASP A 22 10.28 3.97 10.76
N GLN A 23 9.15 4.61 11.08
CA GLN A 23 8.44 4.42 12.35
C GLN A 23 7.73 3.05 12.42
N GLY A 24 7.33 2.50 11.28
CA GLY A 24 6.66 1.19 11.18
C GLY A 24 7.53 0.01 11.62
N ASP A 25 8.86 0.12 11.45
CA ASP A 25 9.82 -0.91 11.86
C ASP A 25 10.12 -0.89 13.37
N SER A 26 9.84 0.23 14.04
CA SER A 26 10.13 0.42 15.48
C SER A 26 8.96 0.02 16.41
N ALA A 27 7.74 -0.10 15.88
CA ALA A 27 6.54 -0.39 16.67
C ALA A 27 6.38 -1.88 17.06
N GLY A 28 7.30 -2.76 16.64
CA GLY A 28 7.24 -4.20 16.89
C GLY A 28 7.92 -4.70 18.17
N ASN A 29 8.64 -3.86 18.91
CA ASN A 29 9.36 -4.29 20.11
C ASN A 29 9.45 -3.17 21.17
N GLY A 30 8.39 -2.99 21.95
CA GLY A 30 8.34 -2.02 23.04
C GLY A 30 7.54 -2.55 24.22
N GLY A 31 8.21 -3.31 25.09
CA GLY A 31 7.67 -3.70 26.38
C GLY A 31 7.31 -2.48 27.23
N LEU A 32 6.22 -2.62 27.98
CA LEU A 32 5.70 -1.67 28.96
C LEU A 32 6.81 -1.19 29.91
N GLY A 33 6.99 0.13 29.99
CA GLY A 33 7.83 0.80 30.98
C GLY A 33 7.28 2.18 31.31
N ASP A 34 6.60 2.25 32.47
CA ASP A 34 6.14 3.47 33.13
C ASP A 34 7.27 4.48 33.39
N GLY A 35 6.94 5.77 33.39
CA GLY A 35 7.80 6.80 33.98
C GLY A 35 7.44 8.25 33.62
N ALA A 36 6.51 8.83 34.38
CA ALA A 36 6.19 10.25 34.36
C ALA A 36 7.32 11.14 34.96
N GLY A 37 7.42 12.39 34.50
CA GLY A 37 8.23 13.43 35.16
C GLY A 37 8.36 14.74 34.38
N ASP A 38 7.45 15.69 34.65
CA ASP A 38 7.50 17.10 34.26
C ASP A 38 8.69 17.85 34.91
N GLY A 39 9.17 18.91 34.26
CA GLY A 39 9.77 20.07 34.95
C GLY A 39 10.98 20.73 34.27
N ALA A 40 10.74 21.85 33.56
CA ALA A 40 11.71 22.95 33.40
C ALA A 40 11.47 23.99 34.53
N PRO A 41 12.43 24.88 34.91
CA PRO A 41 12.84 26.01 34.05
C PRO A 41 14.31 26.51 34.15
N ASP A 42 14.62 27.41 33.22
CA ASP A 42 15.71 28.38 32.96
C ASP A 42 16.72 28.79 34.07
N ASP A 43 18.01 29.00 33.71
CA ASP A 43 18.65 30.34 33.54
C ASP A 43 20.15 30.26 33.12
N ASP A 44 20.67 31.40 32.65
CA ASP A 44 21.73 31.76 31.71
C ASP A 44 23.23 31.66 32.12
N GLY A 45 24.11 31.51 31.11
CA GLY A 45 25.43 32.17 31.03
C GLY A 45 26.75 31.39 31.28
N GLY A 46 27.51 31.06 30.22
CA GLY A 46 28.99 30.98 30.27
C GLY A 46 29.76 29.99 29.38
N GLN A 47 29.97 30.35 28.10
CA GLN A 47 31.08 30.04 27.13
C GLN A 47 31.78 28.65 27.03
N PRO A 48 32.26 28.29 25.81
CA PRO A 48 32.31 26.92 25.31
C PRO A 48 33.62 26.19 25.60
N GLN A 49 33.53 24.90 25.97
CA GLN A 49 34.66 23.97 25.99
C GLN A 49 34.44 22.85 24.98
N ASP A 50 35.35 22.79 24.01
CA ASP A 50 35.50 21.75 23.00
C ASP A 50 35.57 20.36 23.65
N THR A 51 34.59 19.52 23.33
CA THR A 51 34.72 18.06 23.35
C THR A 51 34.04 17.51 22.11
N PRO A 52 34.74 16.75 21.25
CA PRO A 52 34.11 16.09 20.11
C PRO A 52 33.37 14.85 20.62
N ASP A 53 32.05 14.96 20.73
CA ASP A 53 31.16 13.82 20.89
C ASP A 53 30.89 13.23 19.48
N ASP A 54 31.75 12.28 19.08
CA ASP A 54 31.55 11.45 17.89
C ASP A 54 30.43 10.43 18.17
N GLY A 55 29.20 10.95 18.22
CA GLY A 55 27.95 10.22 18.27
C GLY A 55 27.11 10.47 17.02
N GLN A 56 27.73 10.46 15.83
CA GLN A 56 26.98 10.52 14.58
C GLN A 56 26.28 9.18 14.36
N ASN A 57 25.00 9.16 14.75
CA ASN A 57 23.98 8.33 14.14
C ASN A 57 24.14 8.46 12.62
N PRO A 58 24.27 7.38 11.83
CA PRO A 58 24.46 7.51 10.39
C PRO A 58 23.19 8.11 9.80
N ALA A 59 23.24 9.40 9.47
CA ALA A 59 22.25 10.05 8.65
C ALA A 59 22.15 9.24 7.35
N GLN A 60 21.04 8.52 7.17
CA GLN A 60 20.75 7.86 5.92
C GLN A 60 20.79 8.93 4.82
N ASP A 61 21.53 8.65 3.75
CA ASP A 61 21.70 9.56 2.63
C ASP A 61 20.38 9.59 1.84
N HIS A 62 19.46 10.47 2.24
CA HIS A 62 18.15 10.60 1.58
C HIS A 62 18.37 11.30 0.24
N ASP A 63 18.61 10.50 -0.81
CA ASP A 63 18.62 10.97 -2.20
C ASP A 63 17.34 11.78 -2.45
N LEU A 64 17.51 13.06 -2.77
CA LEU A 64 16.42 14.02 -2.79
C LEU A 64 15.59 13.89 -4.06
N ALA A 65 14.27 13.91 -3.92
CA ALA A 65 13.40 13.79 -5.08
C ALA A 65 13.50 15.03 -6.00
N PRO A 66 13.57 14.83 -7.33
CA PRO A 66 13.66 15.94 -8.28
C PRO A 66 12.37 16.76 -8.27
N ASP A 67 12.48 18.03 -8.67
CA ASP A 67 11.29 18.87 -8.81
C ASP A 67 10.30 18.28 -9.82
N ARG A 68 9.00 18.41 -9.51
CA ARG A 68 7.90 17.92 -10.35
C ARG A 68 8.06 16.46 -10.78
N ARG A 69 8.55 15.58 -9.89
CA ARG A 69 8.86 14.16 -10.18
C ARG A 69 7.76 13.37 -10.89
N PHE A 70 6.49 13.66 -10.60
CA PHE A 70 5.33 13.01 -11.25
C PHE A 70 4.82 13.72 -12.50
N MET A 71 5.34 14.90 -12.87
CA MET A 71 4.87 15.65 -14.05
C MET A 71 5.03 14.85 -15.35
N PRO A 72 6.15 14.16 -15.62
CA PRO A 72 6.26 13.33 -16.83
C PRO A 72 5.19 12.24 -16.91
N ALA A 73 4.84 11.63 -15.77
CA ALA A 73 3.78 10.63 -15.67
C ALA A 73 2.39 11.25 -15.90
N ARG A 74 2.09 12.36 -15.23
CA ARG A 74 0.84 13.12 -15.40
C ARG A 74 0.64 13.62 -16.82
N SER A 75 1.71 14.03 -17.51
CA SER A 75 1.65 14.42 -18.93
C SER A 75 1.22 13.25 -19.82
N LYS A 76 1.79 12.06 -19.61
CA LYS A 76 1.45 10.84 -20.37
C LYS A 76 0.07 10.30 -20.02
N MET A 77 -0.33 10.32 -18.74
CA MET A 77 -1.69 10.00 -18.33
C MET A 77 -2.69 10.94 -19.01
N GLY A 78 -2.39 12.24 -19.07
CA GLY A 78 -3.20 13.19 -19.83
C GLY A 78 -3.33 12.89 -21.33
N LYS A 79 -2.31 12.27 -21.95
CA LYS A 79 -2.38 11.79 -23.35
C LYS A 79 -3.25 10.55 -23.47
N TYR A 80 -3.14 9.60 -22.54
CA TYR A 80 -4.00 8.42 -22.49
C TYR A 80 -5.48 8.82 -22.40
N LEU A 81 -5.81 9.72 -21.47
CA LEU A 81 -7.16 10.29 -21.29
C LEU A 81 -7.65 11.11 -22.50
N SER A 82 -6.82 11.38 -23.50
CA SER A 82 -7.20 12.05 -24.74
C SER A 82 -7.11 11.13 -25.97
N GLY A 83 -7.16 9.82 -25.77
CA GLY A 83 -7.14 8.82 -26.85
C GLY A 83 -5.74 8.34 -27.27
N GLY A 84 -4.72 8.56 -26.44
CA GLY A 84 -3.35 8.11 -26.71
C GLY A 84 -3.12 6.60 -26.61
N GLY A 85 -4.15 5.83 -26.22
CA GLY A 85 -4.10 4.37 -26.15
C GLY A 85 -3.21 3.80 -25.04
N ARG A 86 -3.08 2.46 -25.02
CA ARG A 86 -2.38 1.72 -23.96
C ARG A 86 -0.90 2.10 -23.82
N ASP A 87 -0.22 2.48 -24.91
CA ASP A 87 1.18 2.93 -24.86
C ASP A 87 1.36 4.21 -24.02
N ALA A 88 0.40 5.13 -24.07
CA ALA A 88 0.42 6.33 -23.25
C ALA A 88 0.23 5.99 -21.76
N LEU A 89 -0.63 5.02 -21.44
CA LEU A 89 -0.83 4.52 -20.08
C LEU A 89 0.42 3.79 -19.55
N ARG A 90 1.00 2.87 -20.34
CA ARG A 90 2.26 2.19 -19.99
C ARG A 90 3.36 3.21 -19.73
N GLY A 91 3.52 4.18 -20.63
CA GLY A 91 4.50 5.25 -20.44
C GLY A 91 4.23 6.10 -19.19
N ALA A 92 2.97 6.30 -18.79
CA ALA A 92 2.61 7.00 -17.56
C ALA A 92 3.03 6.20 -16.32
N ALA A 93 2.74 4.90 -16.30
CA ALA A 93 3.19 3.98 -15.24
C ALA A 93 4.72 3.93 -15.15
N SER A 94 5.41 3.73 -16.28
CA SER A 94 6.88 3.70 -16.34
C SER A 94 7.50 5.00 -15.84
N SER A 95 6.92 6.16 -16.20
CA SER A 95 7.42 7.44 -15.72
C SER A 95 7.14 7.67 -14.24
N MET A 96 6.01 7.18 -13.73
CA MET A 96 5.67 7.27 -12.32
C MET A 96 6.66 6.47 -11.49
N ILE A 97 6.98 5.25 -11.89
CA ILE A 97 7.91 4.40 -11.15
C ILE A 97 9.35 4.90 -11.31
N ASN A 98 9.84 5.05 -12.55
CA ASN A 98 11.24 5.41 -12.77
C ASN A 98 11.62 6.83 -12.32
N LYS A 99 10.75 7.81 -12.57
CA LYS A 99 11.05 9.22 -12.27
C LYS A 99 10.36 9.70 -11.01
N GLY A 100 9.09 9.33 -10.84
CA GLY A 100 8.28 9.76 -9.70
C GLY A 100 8.67 9.09 -8.38
N MET A 101 8.97 7.79 -8.44
CA MET A 101 9.32 6.96 -7.27
C MET A 101 10.82 6.59 -7.23
N GLY A 102 11.60 7.01 -8.23
CA GLY A 102 13.05 6.80 -8.26
C GLY A 102 13.49 5.39 -8.67
N GLY A 103 12.66 4.65 -9.40
CA GLY A 103 12.92 3.30 -9.87
C GLY A 103 12.09 2.24 -9.16
N SER A 104 12.00 1.04 -9.75
CA SER A 104 11.19 -0.07 -9.22
C SER A 104 11.64 -0.54 -7.83
N GLY A 105 12.96 -0.64 -7.60
CA GLY A 105 13.51 -1.04 -6.30
C GLY A 105 13.17 -0.05 -5.18
N ARG A 106 13.30 1.25 -5.44
CA ARG A 106 12.90 2.29 -4.48
C ARG A 106 11.39 2.32 -4.29
N ALA A 107 10.62 2.22 -5.37
CA ALA A 107 9.16 2.11 -5.30
C ALA A 107 8.70 0.92 -4.43
N ALA A 108 9.36 -0.24 -4.54
CA ALA A 108 9.08 -1.41 -3.72
C ALA A 108 9.44 -1.17 -2.24
N SER A 109 10.52 -0.43 -1.96
CA SER A 109 10.86 -0.01 -0.59
C SER A 109 9.80 0.93 -0.01
N THR A 110 9.41 1.97 -0.76
CA THR A 110 8.35 2.92 -0.34
C THR A 110 7.02 2.20 -0.10
N MET A 111 6.70 1.19 -0.91
CA MET A 111 5.47 0.39 -0.81
C MET A 111 5.63 -0.88 0.01
N ARG A 112 6.69 -1.04 0.81
CA ARG A 112 6.93 -2.28 1.58
C ARG A 112 5.78 -2.59 2.55
N GLY A 113 5.15 -1.55 3.12
CA GLY A 113 3.94 -1.68 3.94
C GLY A 113 2.80 -2.40 3.23
N VAL A 114 2.66 -2.23 1.91
CA VAL A 114 1.67 -2.94 1.08
C VAL A 114 1.97 -4.44 1.06
N ALA A 115 3.23 -4.83 0.78
CA ALA A 115 3.63 -6.23 0.75
C ALA A 115 3.49 -6.89 2.14
N HIS A 116 3.88 -6.18 3.21
CA HIS A 116 3.68 -6.66 4.59
C HIS A 116 2.20 -6.79 4.95
N GLY A 117 1.36 -5.84 4.55
CA GLY A 117 -0.08 -5.88 4.78
C GLY A 117 -0.75 -7.05 4.07
N ALA A 118 -0.52 -7.20 2.77
CA ALA A 118 -1.07 -8.29 1.98
C ALA A 118 -0.54 -9.65 2.46
N GLY A 119 0.74 -9.75 2.80
CA GLY A 119 1.34 -10.95 3.39
C GLY A 119 0.72 -11.32 4.74
N ARG A 120 0.57 -10.35 5.65
CA ARG A 120 -0.12 -10.55 6.94
C ARG A 120 -1.55 -11.02 6.77
N LEU A 121 -2.30 -10.45 5.81
CA LEU A 121 -3.65 -10.88 5.49
C LEU A 121 -3.66 -12.34 5.01
N GLY A 122 -2.78 -12.70 4.08
CA GLY A 122 -2.67 -14.08 3.61
C GLY A 122 -2.31 -15.05 4.74
N SER A 123 -1.30 -14.75 5.55
CA SER A 123 -0.90 -15.58 6.69
C SER A 123 -2.00 -15.73 7.74
N PHE A 124 -2.79 -14.67 7.98
CA PHE A 124 -3.94 -14.74 8.87
C PHE A 124 -5.01 -15.67 8.33
N LEU A 125 -5.35 -15.58 7.04
CA LEU A 125 -6.33 -16.45 6.40
C LEU A 125 -5.88 -17.93 6.40
N GLU A 126 -4.58 -18.18 6.21
CA GLU A 126 -4.00 -19.53 6.37
C GLU A 126 -4.14 -20.04 7.81
N ALA A 127 -3.83 -19.20 8.81
CA ALA A 127 -3.94 -19.56 10.23
C ALA A 127 -5.40 -19.82 10.65
N VAL A 128 -6.33 -19.01 10.15
CA VAL A 128 -7.78 -19.16 10.34
C VAL A 128 -8.24 -20.52 9.83
N ARG A 129 -7.84 -20.88 8.60
CA ARG A 129 -8.16 -22.20 8.03
C ARG A 129 -7.52 -23.34 8.82
N ALA A 130 -6.24 -23.21 9.17
CA ALA A 130 -5.50 -24.26 9.87
C ALA A 130 -6.09 -24.52 11.27
N GLY A 131 -6.63 -23.48 11.92
CA GLY A 131 -7.27 -23.61 13.23
C GLY A 131 -6.29 -24.05 14.33
N THR A 132 -5.00 -23.73 14.19
CA THR A 132 -3.96 -24.15 15.13
C THR A 132 -3.61 -23.10 16.19
N ASP A 133 -3.97 -21.84 15.97
CA ASP A 133 -3.72 -20.74 16.90
C ASP A 133 -4.95 -20.51 17.82
N PRO A 134 -4.82 -20.73 19.14
CA PRO A 134 -5.91 -20.53 20.09
C PRO A 134 -6.51 -19.11 20.05
N GLN A 135 -5.70 -18.07 19.86
CA GLN A 135 -6.20 -16.69 19.82
C GLN A 135 -7.04 -16.43 18.57
N VAL A 136 -6.65 -17.04 17.44
CA VAL A 136 -7.41 -16.98 16.19
C VAL A 136 -8.71 -17.78 16.32
N LEU A 137 -8.68 -18.95 16.95
CA LEU A 137 -9.87 -19.77 17.20
C LEU A 137 -10.91 -19.05 18.07
N ASP A 138 -10.48 -18.42 19.17
CA ASP A 138 -11.37 -17.66 20.06
C ASP A 138 -12.03 -16.50 19.30
N TRP A 139 -11.26 -15.80 18.47
CA TRP A 139 -11.78 -14.73 17.63
C TRP A 139 -12.77 -15.24 16.57
N ILE A 140 -12.49 -16.38 15.91
CA ILE A 140 -13.41 -17.02 14.95
C ILE A 140 -14.72 -17.41 15.64
N GLN A 141 -14.67 -17.99 16.84
CA GLN A 141 -15.88 -18.37 17.57
C GLN A 141 -16.73 -17.14 17.91
N TRP A 142 -16.10 -16.05 18.36
CA TRP A 142 -16.78 -14.80 18.62
C TRP A 142 -17.43 -14.24 17.34
N ILE A 143 -16.69 -14.13 16.24
CA ILE A 143 -17.18 -13.64 14.94
C ILE A 143 -18.35 -14.46 14.42
N ARG A 144 -18.26 -15.80 14.48
CA ARG A 144 -19.34 -16.69 14.02
C ARG A 144 -20.62 -16.52 14.86
N GLY A 145 -20.49 -16.16 16.14
CA GLY A 145 -21.63 -15.85 17.01
C GLY A 145 -22.38 -14.58 16.65
N LEU A 146 -21.75 -13.65 15.90
CA LEU A 146 -22.36 -12.37 15.52
C LEU A 146 -23.31 -12.47 14.30
N ASN A 147 -23.27 -13.57 13.55
CA ASN A 147 -24.09 -13.79 12.34
C ASN A 147 -24.03 -12.61 11.35
N LEU A 148 -22.81 -12.15 11.07
CA LEU A 148 -22.52 -10.99 10.22
C LEU A 148 -22.86 -11.25 8.76
N SER A 149 -23.15 -10.17 8.02
CA SER A 149 -23.16 -10.22 6.56
C SER A 149 -21.75 -10.47 6.02
N ALA A 150 -21.63 -10.91 4.76
CA ALA A 150 -20.33 -11.10 4.11
C ALA A 150 -19.47 -9.83 4.14
N ASN A 151 -20.08 -8.66 3.89
CA ASN A 151 -19.40 -7.36 3.93
C ASN A 151 -18.93 -7.00 5.34
N ASP A 152 -19.77 -7.20 6.36
CA ASP A 152 -19.38 -6.91 7.74
C ASP A 152 -18.28 -7.87 8.22
N LEU A 153 -18.33 -9.13 7.82
CA LEU A 153 -17.28 -10.11 8.11
C LEU A 153 -15.94 -9.71 7.48
N VAL A 154 -15.94 -9.24 6.24
CA VAL A 154 -14.74 -8.69 5.57
C VAL A 154 -14.16 -7.54 6.39
N LEU A 155 -14.99 -6.57 6.81
CA LEU A 155 -14.53 -5.44 7.60
C LEU A 155 -13.93 -5.89 8.94
N GLU A 156 -14.52 -6.87 9.62
CA GLU A 156 -13.97 -7.40 10.87
C GLU A 156 -12.64 -8.15 10.68
N VAL A 157 -12.48 -8.90 9.59
CA VAL A 157 -11.18 -9.51 9.21
C VAL A 157 -10.13 -8.42 9.00
N ILE A 158 -10.45 -7.38 8.23
CA ILE A 158 -9.50 -6.29 7.95
C ILE A 158 -9.11 -5.54 9.22
N LYS A 159 -10.07 -5.22 10.09
CA LYS A 159 -9.80 -4.60 11.40
C LYS A 159 -8.90 -5.45 12.28
N LYS A 160 -9.07 -6.78 12.25
CA LYS A 160 -8.26 -7.71 13.04
C LYS A 160 -6.81 -7.77 12.56
N VAL A 161 -6.58 -7.66 11.25
CA VAL A 161 -5.27 -7.97 10.65
C VAL A 161 -4.45 -6.73 10.34
N LEU A 162 -5.06 -5.69 9.77
CA LEU A 162 -4.34 -4.50 9.29
C LEU A 162 -4.34 -3.41 10.37
N PRO A 163 -3.27 -2.62 10.53
CA PRO A 163 -3.22 -1.55 11.52
C PRO A 163 -4.19 -0.41 11.17
N GLU A 164 -4.63 0.34 12.18
CA GLU A 164 -5.47 1.54 12.03
C GLU A 164 -4.73 2.75 12.59
N THR A 165 -3.64 3.17 11.91
CA THR A 165 -2.82 4.29 12.38
C THR A 165 -3.37 5.66 11.96
N GLY A 166 -4.36 5.69 11.07
CA GLY A 166 -4.87 6.90 10.45
C GLY A 166 -3.96 7.47 9.34
N SER A 167 -2.89 6.76 8.96
CA SER A 167 -2.08 7.13 7.79
C SER A 167 -2.84 6.88 6.49
N VAL A 168 -2.55 7.69 5.46
CA VAL A 168 -3.16 7.54 4.13
C VAL A 168 -2.82 6.18 3.52
N ASP A 169 -1.59 5.70 3.73
CA ASP A 169 -1.12 4.44 3.16
C ASP A 169 -1.78 3.22 3.86
N ASP A 170 -1.98 3.27 5.19
CA ASP A 170 -2.71 2.20 5.90
C ASP A 170 -4.18 2.16 5.51
N GLU A 171 -4.83 3.32 5.39
CA GLU A 171 -6.23 3.39 4.96
C GLU A 171 -6.40 2.96 3.50
N SER A 172 -5.45 3.33 2.63
CA SER A 172 -5.41 2.84 1.25
C SER A 172 -5.32 1.33 1.20
N LEU A 173 -4.39 0.73 1.95
CA LEU A 173 -4.19 -0.71 2.03
C LEU A 173 -5.42 -1.44 2.59
N ARG A 174 -6.07 -0.88 3.62
CA ARG A 174 -7.33 -1.43 4.16
C ARG A 174 -8.42 -1.46 3.11
N ASN A 175 -8.63 -0.36 2.39
CA ASN A 175 -9.61 -0.30 1.31
C ASN A 175 -9.26 -1.27 0.18
N ALA A 176 -7.99 -1.37 -0.21
CA ALA A 176 -7.52 -2.32 -1.22
C ALA A 176 -7.80 -3.78 -0.83
N ALA A 177 -7.65 -4.12 0.45
CA ALA A 177 -7.91 -5.45 0.98
C ALA A 177 -9.42 -5.77 1.09
N VAL A 178 -10.25 -4.78 1.45
CA VAL A 178 -11.72 -4.89 1.38
C VAL A 178 -12.16 -5.18 -0.05
N ASP A 179 -11.68 -4.38 -1.01
CA ASP A 179 -11.99 -4.56 -2.43
C ASP A 179 -11.48 -5.91 -2.97
N ALA A 180 -10.36 -6.43 -2.45
CA ALA A 180 -9.83 -7.73 -2.83
C ALA A 180 -10.73 -8.89 -2.38
N LEU A 181 -11.24 -8.84 -1.14
CA LEU A 181 -12.19 -9.84 -0.64
C LEU A 181 -13.56 -9.70 -1.32
N GLY A 182 -13.99 -8.47 -1.66
CA GLY A 182 -15.17 -8.24 -2.49
C GLY A 182 -15.04 -8.89 -3.87
N GLN A 183 -13.89 -8.72 -4.54
CA GLN A 183 -13.59 -9.37 -5.82
C GLN A 183 -13.57 -10.90 -5.71
N LEU A 184 -13.15 -11.45 -4.57
CA LEU A 184 -13.22 -12.88 -4.33
C LEU A 184 -14.68 -13.36 -4.30
N TYR A 185 -15.59 -12.64 -3.65
CA TYR A 185 -17.02 -12.94 -3.67
C TYR A 185 -17.65 -12.77 -5.05
N GLU A 186 -17.19 -11.80 -5.85
CA GLU A 186 -17.65 -11.65 -7.23
C GLU A 186 -17.28 -12.87 -8.09
N GLN A 187 -16.11 -13.47 -7.84
CA GLN A 187 -15.63 -14.67 -8.55
C GLN A 187 -16.25 -15.97 -8.01
N ASP A 188 -16.47 -16.05 -6.70
CA ASP A 188 -17.03 -17.20 -6.00
C ASP A 188 -18.04 -16.73 -4.94
N PRO A 189 -19.33 -16.55 -5.31
CA PRO A 189 -20.34 -16.00 -4.39
C PRO A 189 -20.59 -16.83 -3.13
N GLU A 190 -20.26 -18.12 -3.15
CA GLU A 190 -20.48 -19.05 -2.04
C GLU A 190 -19.20 -19.27 -1.19
N VAL A 191 -18.15 -18.48 -1.44
CA VAL A 191 -16.88 -18.61 -0.71
C VAL A 191 -17.04 -18.33 0.77
N ASP A 192 -16.53 -19.22 1.62
CA ASP A 192 -16.34 -18.94 3.06
C ASP A 192 -14.93 -18.36 3.26
N ILE A 193 -14.84 -17.06 3.51
CA ILE A 193 -13.56 -16.36 3.73
C ILE A 193 -12.81 -16.84 4.99
N LEU A 194 -13.44 -17.64 5.85
CA LEU A 194 -12.80 -18.31 6.99
C LEU A 194 -12.30 -19.73 6.65
N GLN A 195 -12.47 -20.19 5.41
CA GLN A 195 -12.07 -21.52 4.93
C GLN A 195 -11.50 -21.47 3.50
N LEU A 196 -10.66 -20.48 3.22
CA LEU A 196 -10.09 -20.27 1.88
C LEU A 196 -9.06 -21.32 1.45
N SER A 197 -9.15 -21.81 0.23
CA SER A 197 -8.08 -22.61 -0.39
C SER A 197 -6.80 -21.80 -0.60
N ASP A 198 -5.66 -22.48 -0.80
CA ASP A 198 -4.37 -21.82 -1.08
C ASP A 198 -4.46 -20.89 -2.30
N GLN A 199 -5.22 -21.32 -3.32
CA GLN A 199 -5.45 -20.53 -4.52
C GLN A 199 -6.26 -19.26 -4.21
N GLN A 200 -7.30 -19.34 -3.39
CA GLN A 200 -8.10 -18.16 -3.02
C GLN A 200 -7.29 -17.20 -2.14
N ILE A 201 -6.47 -17.69 -1.21
CA ILE A 201 -5.56 -16.85 -0.41
C ILE A 201 -4.54 -16.14 -1.32
N THR A 202 -3.96 -16.90 -2.26
CA THR A 202 -3.07 -16.37 -3.29
C THR A 202 -3.78 -15.27 -4.10
N SER A 203 -5.01 -15.49 -4.56
CA SER A 203 -5.81 -14.48 -5.26
C SER A 203 -6.04 -13.23 -4.43
N VAL A 204 -6.38 -13.35 -3.14
CA VAL A 204 -6.57 -12.19 -2.24
C VAL A 204 -5.31 -11.35 -2.12
N ILE A 205 -4.13 -11.99 -2.00
CA ILE A 205 -2.84 -11.28 -1.98
C ILE A 205 -2.63 -10.53 -3.30
N GLY A 206 -2.85 -11.19 -4.43
CA GLY A 206 -2.73 -10.59 -5.77
C GLY A 206 -3.68 -9.40 -5.97
N PHE A 207 -4.96 -9.57 -5.66
CA PHE A 207 -5.96 -8.50 -5.77
C PHE A 207 -5.66 -7.33 -4.85
N THR A 208 -5.20 -7.58 -3.63
CA THR A 208 -4.81 -6.52 -2.68
C THR A 208 -3.67 -5.68 -3.27
N ILE A 209 -2.62 -6.34 -3.80
CA ILE A 209 -1.50 -5.64 -4.43
C ILE A 209 -1.95 -4.88 -5.69
N ALA A 210 -2.77 -5.49 -6.54
CA ALA A 210 -3.29 -4.85 -7.75
C ALA A 210 -4.14 -3.61 -7.43
N ASN A 211 -5.00 -3.70 -6.42
CA ASN A 211 -5.80 -2.57 -5.93
C ASN A 211 -4.89 -1.47 -5.36
N GLU A 212 -3.85 -1.81 -4.60
CA GLU A 212 -2.89 -0.83 -4.08
C GLU A 212 -2.09 -0.13 -5.18
N VAL A 213 -1.69 -0.85 -6.23
CA VAL A 213 -1.08 -0.23 -7.40
C VAL A 213 -2.05 0.78 -8.02
N CYS A 214 -3.31 0.41 -8.22
CA CYS A 214 -4.34 1.33 -8.74
C CYS A 214 -4.52 2.57 -7.85
N ASN A 215 -4.64 2.37 -6.54
CA ASN A 215 -4.75 3.45 -5.56
C ASN A 215 -3.53 4.37 -5.62
N ARG A 216 -2.32 3.81 -5.78
CA ARG A 216 -1.09 4.60 -5.95
C ARG A 216 -1.10 5.39 -7.25
N MET A 217 -1.59 4.81 -8.37
CA MET A 217 -1.75 5.54 -9.63
C MET A 217 -2.72 6.71 -9.46
N ASP A 218 -3.86 6.50 -8.80
CA ASP A 218 -4.85 7.54 -8.55
C ASP A 218 -4.33 8.63 -7.61
N LEU A 219 -3.63 8.26 -6.53
CA LEU A 219 -3.04 9.21 -5.60
C LEU A 219 -2.00 10.11 -6.29
N GLN A 220 -1.15 9.54 -7.14
CA GLN A 220 -0.05 10.30 -7.76
C GLN A 220 -0.46 11.00 -9.05
N LEU A 221 -1.38 10.43 -9.82
CA LEU A 221 -1.76 10.90 -11.16
C LEU A 221 -3.19 11.45 -11.24
N GLY A 222 -3.98 11.32 -10.17
CA GLY A 222 -5.41 11.66 -10.17
C GLY A 222 -5.74 13.12 -10.47
N GLN A 223 -4.80 14.05 -10.24
CA GLN A 223 -4.92 15.44 -10.70
C GLN A 223 -5.18 15.56 -12.21
N THR A 224 -4.83 14.55 -12.99
CA THR A 224 -5.10 14.54 -14.44
C THR A 224 -6.58 14.36 -14.76
N TYR A 225 -7.35 13.77 -13.84
CA TYR A 225 -8.81 13.62 -13.92
C TYR A 225 -9.55 14.93 -13.59
N GLU A 226 -9.00 15.80 -12.73
CA GLU A 226 -9.66 17.01 -12.18
C GLU A 226 -9.93 18.13 -13.20
N LYS A 227 -9.64 17.91 -14.49
CA LYS A 227 -9.91 18.92 -15.52
C LYS A 227 -11.41 18.94 -15.83
N LEU A 228 -12.01 20.14 -15.88
CA LEU A 228 -13.43 20.41 -16.18
C LEU A 228 -13.95 19.89 -17.55
N LYS A 229 -13.16 19.08 -18.26
CA LYS A 229 -13.50 18.51 -19.57
C LYS A 229 -13.95 17.05 -19.51
N TYR A 230 -13.87 16.38 -18.35
CA TYR A 230 -14.29 14.99 -18.20
C TYR A 230 -15.47 14.89 -17.25
N SER A 231 -16.47 14.07 -17.62
CA SER A 231 -17.55 13.71 -16.73
C SER A 231 -17.11 12.65 -15.71
N PRO A 232 -17.81 12.54 -14.56
CA PRO A 232 -17.53 11.49 -13.58
C PRO A 232 -17.62 10.07 -14.15
N VAL A 233 -18.55 9.83 -15.08
CA VAL A 233 -18.72 8.53 -15.73
C VAL A 233 -17.52 8.19 -16.61
N GLU A 234 -17.06 9.13 -17.44
CA GLU A 234 -15.85 8.93 -18.26
C GLU A 234 -14.60 8.67 -17.40
N ILE A 235 -14.45 9.38 -16.28
CA ILE A 235 -13.34 9.13 -15.34
C ILE A 235 -13.43 7.71 -14.78
N GLN A 236 -14.62 7.24 -14.42
CA GLN A 236 -14.80 5.88 -13.91
C GLN A 236 -14.49 4.83 -14.98
N GLU A 237 -14.83 5.06 -16.25
CA GLU A 237 -14.46 4.17 -17.36
C GLU A 237 -12.93 4.08 -17.52
N PHE A 238 -12.22 5.21 -17.46
CA PHE A 238 -10.75 5.20 -17.49
C PHE A 238 -10.15 4.47 -16.27
N ARG A 239 -10.68 4.69 -15.07
CA ARG A 239 -10.22 3.99 -13.86
C ARG A 239 -10.48 2.48 -13.96
N ASN A 240 -11.60 2.06 -14.55
CA ASN A 240 -11.89 0.66 -14.79
C ASN A 240 -10.92 0.04 -15.81
N ASP A 241 -10.59 0.74 -16.90
CA ASP A 241 -9.59 0.25 -17.89
C ASP A 241 -8.17 0.17 -17.31
N ILE A 242 -7.81 1.09 -16.41
CA ILE A 242 -6.56 1.02 -15.65
C ILE A 242 -6.60 -0.19 -14.71
N LYS A 243 -7.70 -0.37 -13.95
CA LYS A 243 -7.88 -1.49 -13.02
C LYS A 243 -7.77 -2.82 -13.75
N GLU A 244 -8.48 -3.00 -14.86
CA GLU A 244 -8.44 -4.22 -15.66
C GLU A 244 -7.03 -4.55 -16.14
N TRP A 245 -6.28 -3.55 -16.63
CA TRP A 245 -4.90 -3.74 -17.05
C TRP A 245 -3.96 -4.11 -15.90
N VAL A 246 -4.05 -3.39 -14.78
CA VAL A 246 -3.20 -3.66 -13.60
C VAL A 246 -3.48 -5.05 -13.04
N HIS A 247 -4.75 -5.42 -12.90
CA HIS A 247 -5.15 -6.75 -12.45
C HIS A 247 -4.68 -7.84 -13.41
N GLY A 248 -4.79 -7.64 -14.72
CA GLY A 248 -4.29 -8.59 -15.71
C GLY A 248 -2.78 -8.83 -15.62
N GLU A 249 -1.98 -7.77 -15.45
CA GLU A 249 -0.52 -7.92 -15.28
C GLU A 249 -0.16 -8.60 -13.96
N VAL A 250 -0.81 -8.22 -12.86
CA VAL A 250 -0.57 -8.87 -11.56
C VAL A 250 -0.98 -10.34 -11.60
N GLN A 251 -2.12 -10.68 -12.18
CA GLN A 251 -2.55 -12.06 -12.34
C GLN A 251 -1.53 -12.87 -13.16
N ARG A 252 -1.02 -12.32 -14.28
CA ARG A 252 0.03 -12.97 -15.07
C ARG A 252 1.30 -13.24 -14.26
N ILE A 253 1.69 -12.30 -13.39
CA ILE A 253 2.82 -12.48 -12.45
C ILE A 253 2.52 -13.61 -11.47
N MET A 254 1.32 -13.61 -10.88
CA MET A 254 0.87 -14.62 -9.93
C MET A 254 0.90 -16.02 -10.54
N GLU A 255 0.38 -16.19 -11.76
CA GLU A 255 0.42 -17.45 -12.51
C GLU A 255 1.84 -17.98 -12.72
N GLY A 256 2.82 -17.09 -12.93
CA GLY A 256 4.24 -17.47 -13.01
C GLY A 256 4.87 -17.91 -11.68
N LEU A 257 4.23 -17.59 -10.55
CA LEU A 257 4.64 -18.00 -9.21
C LEU A 257 3.86 -19.24 -8.70
N VAL A 258 2.74 -19.59 -9.34
CA VAL A 258 1.94 -20.78 -9.04
C VAL A 258 2.83 -22.03 -9.14
N GLY A 259 2.91 -22.79 -8.04
CA GLY A 259 3.72 -24.01 -7.94
C GLY A 259 4.99 -23.87 -7.11
N ARG A 260 5.41 -22.64 -6.79
CA ARG A 260 6.38 -22.40 -5.71
C ARG A 260 5.62 -22.42 -4.39
N ARG A 261 5.92 -23.37 -3.51
CA ARG A 261 5.43 -23.32 -2.11
C ARG A 261 6.19 -22.22 -1.39
N VAL A 262 5.70 -21.00 -1.51
CA VAL A 262 6.17 -19.83 -0.77
C VAL A 262 5.11 -19.44 0.25
N ASP A 263 5.55 -18.97 1.41
CA ASP A 263 4.64 -18.40 2.40
C ASP A 263 4.03 -17.08 1.87
N PRO A 264 2.88 -16.65 2.42
CA PRO A 264 2.18 -15.46 1.98
C PRO A 264 3.01 -14.17 1.97
N GLN A 265 3.94 -14.02 2.93
CA GLN A 265 4.77 -12.82 3.03
C GLN A 265 5.80 -12.76 1.90
N THR A 266 6.48 -13.88 1.63
CA THR A 266 7.42 -13.99 0.51
C THR A 266 6.69 -13.81 -0.83
N LEU A 267 5.50 -14.38 -0.97
CA LEU A 267 4.66 -14.21 -2.17
C LEU A 267 4.32 -12.73 -2.39
N ALA A 268 3.77 -12.05 -1.38
CA ALA A 268 3.36 -10.66 -1.49
C ALA A 268 4.52 -9.74 -1.89
N GLN A 269 5.71 -9.94 -1.30
CA GLN A 269 6.90 -9.18 -1.64
C GLN A 269 7.34 -9.42 -3.09
N ALA A 270 7.41 -10.68 -3.53
CA ALA A 270 7.80 -11.03 -4.89
C ALA A 270 6.84 -10.45 -5.94
N VAL A 271 5.54 -10.51 -5.66
CA VAL A 271 4.49 -10.01 -6.56
C VAL A 271 4.56 -8.50 -6.69
N LEU A 272 4.64 -7.77 -5.58
CA LEU A 272 4.73 -6.31 -5.61
C LEU A 272 6.01 -5.86 -6.34
N GLN A 273 7.16 -6.47 -6.03
CA GLN A 273 8.41 -6.13 -6.68
C GLN A 273 8.35 -6.38 -8.19
N THR A 274 7.91 -7.57 -8.60
CA THR A 274 7.81 -7.92 -10.03
C THR A 274 6.80 -7.02 -10.75
N ALA A 275 5.68 -6.68 -10.11
CA ALA A 275 4.69 -5.77 -10.69
C ALA A 275 5.29 -4.38 -10.93
N LEU A 276 6.03 -3.84 -9.96
CA LEU A 276 6.69 -2.54 -10.10
C LEU A 276 7.80 -2.56 -11.16
N GLU A 277 8.49 -3.69 -11.35
CA GLU A 277 9.42 -3.88 -12.45
C GLU A 277 8.71 -3.87 -13.81
N VAL A 278 7.63 -4.65 -13.97
CA VAL A 278 6.82 -4.70 -15.20
C VAL A 278 6.22 -3.34 -15.55
N PHE A 279 5.71 -2.60 -14.56
CA PHE A 279 5.16 -1.28 -14.78
C PHE A 279 6.24 -0.20 -15.01
N ALA A 280 7.51 -0.50 -14.72
CA ALA A 280 8.64 0.39 -15.02
C ALA A 280 9.10 0.31 -16.48
N GLU A 281 8.76 -0.77 -17.20
CA GLU A 281 9.05 -0.95 -18.63
C GLU A 281 8.25 0.03 -19.51
#